data_AF-A0A9E5ACM5-F1
#
_entry.id   AF-A0A9E5ACM5-F1
#
_cell.length_a   1.000
_cell.length_b   1.000
_cell.length_c   1.000
_cell.angle_alpha   90.00
_cell.angle_beta   90.00
_cell.angle_gamma   90.00
#
_symmetry.space_group_name_H-M   'P 1'
#
loop_
_entity.id
_entity.type
_entity.pdbx_description
1 polymer ?
#
loop_
_entity_poly.entity_id
_entity_poly.type
_entity_poly.pdbx_seq_one_letter_code
_entity_poly.pdbx_strand_id
1 'polypeptide(L)'
;MTYFYRRAAALDVDADAEPFRYPGPRPQSRETALVMLADGCEATARASPDRSDERLRAIVEGTLRERLEEGQCDLRDLRVVAGTFIDTLHAAFHQRVEYPQPTARERAARAATPAPAQRRSRFAGGDGEDEAAPAPEPWPPSRRGTPPAGPPDDA
;
A
#
# COMPACT_ATOMS: atom_id res chain seq x y z
N MET A 1 -18.30 3.91 11.67
CA MET A 1 -18.58 4.51 12.99
C MET A 1 -19.62 3.75 13.81
N THR A 2 -20.14 2.62 13.30
CA THR A 2 -21.34 1.99 13.85
C THR A 2 -21.08 1.03 15.02
N TYR A 3 -19.82 0.65 15.30
CA TYR A 3 -19.52 -0.36 16.32
C TYR A 3 -19.85 0.11 17.75
N PHE A 4 -19.33 1.27 18.17
CA PHE A 4 -19.54 1.77 19.54
C PHE A 4 -21.00 2.16 19.78
N TYR A 5 -21.65 2.78 18.78
CA TYR A 5 -23.09 3.04 18.83
C TYR A 5 -23.91 1.75 18.92
N ARG A 6 -23.68 0.74 18.06
CA ARG A 6 -24.39 -0.55 18.14
C ARG A 6 -24.16 -1.25 19.46
N ARG A 7 -22.96 -1.13 20.03
CA ARG A 7 -22.64 -1.68 21.34
C ARG A 7 -23.38 -0.96 22.46
N ALA A 8 -23.51 0.36 22.38
CA ALA A 8 -24.30 1.16 23.33
C ALA A 8 -25.81 0.84 23.20
N ALA A 9 -26.33 0.82 21.97
CA ALA A 9 -27.72 0.50 21.66
C ALA A 9 -28.13 -0.93 22.09
N ALA A 10 -27.17 -1.87 22.14
CA ALA A 10 -27.41 -3.21 22.66
C ALA A 10 -27.53 -3.27 24.20
N LEU A 11 -27.01 -2.26 24.90
CA LEU A 11 -27.07 -2.15 26.37
C LEU A 11 -28.20 -1.22 26.82
N ASP A 12 -28.50 -0.20 26.02
CA ASP A 12 -29.51 0.81 26.27
C ASP A 12 -30.23 1.17 24.96
N VAL A 13 -31.53 0.88 24.88
CA VAL A 13 -32.32 1.05 23.65
C VAL A 13 -32.51 2.53 23.31
N ASP A 14 -32.42 3.43 24.31
CA ASP A 14 -32.57 4.87 24.14
C ASP A 14 -31.22 5.59 23.96
N ALA A 15 -30.13 4.84 23.70
CA ALA A 15 -28.81 5.41 23.49
C ALA A 15 -28.80 6.40 22.30
N ASP A 16 -28.40 7.64 22.57
CA ASP A 16 -28.24 8.67 21.55
C ASP A 16 -27.08 8.34 20.60
N ALA A 17 -27.32 8.49 19.29
CA ALA A 17 -26.32 8.25 18.25
C ALA A 17 -25.34 9.42 18.11
N GLU A 18 -25.74 10.63 18.50
CA GLU A 18 -24.97 11.85 18.27
C GLU A 18 -23.57 11.87 18.91
N PRO A 19 -23.36 11.44 20.18
CA PRO A 19 -22.01 11.41 20.75
C PRO A 19 -21.07 10.39 20.06
N PHE A 20 -21.61 9.50 19.23
CA PHE A 20 -20.84 8.53 18.47
C PHE A 20 -20.60 8.95 17.02
N ARG A 21 -20.95 10.19 16.65
CA ARG A 21 -20.64 10.76 15.33
C ARG A 21 -19.39 11.64 15.42
N TYR A 22 -18.57 11.62 14.38
CA TYR A 22 -17.46 12.56 14.27
C TYR A 22 -17.99 13.99 14.10
N PRO A 23 -17.47 14.98 14.85
CA PRO A 23 -17.81 16.38 14.67
C PRO A 23 -17.09 16.89 13.42
N GLY A 24 -17.71 16.72 12.27
CA GLY A 24 -17.15 17.15 11.00
C GLY A 24 -18.25 17.39 9.98
N PRO A 25 -18.02 18.31 9.02
CA PRO A 25 -18.92 18.43 7.89
C PRO A 25 -18.90 17.12 7.09
N ARG A 26 -20.01 16.84 6.41
CA ARG A 26 -20.04 15.76 5.41
C ARG A 26 -18.93 15.99 4.37
N PRO A 27 -18.45 14.93 3.70
CA PRO A 27 -17.54 15.07 2.57
C PRO A 27 -17.99 16.17 1.59
N GLN A 28 -17.17 17.21 1.44
CA GLN A 28 -17.49 18.38 0.61
C GLN A 28 -17.05 18.23 -0.84
N SER A 29 -16.18 17.26 -1.13
CA SER A 29 -15.71 16.93 -2.47
C SER A 29 -15.82 15.44 -2.77
N ARG A 30 -15.69 15.10 -4.05
CA ARG A 30 -15.69 13.71 -4.52
C ARG A 30 -14.50 12.94 -3.94
N GLU A 31 -13.34 13.58 -3.90
CA GLU A 31 -12.10 13.00 -3.39
C GLU A 31 -12.24 12.64 -1.91
N THR A 32 -12.76 13.55 -1.09
CA THR A 32 -12.99 13.27 0.33
C THR A 32 -14.01 12.15 0.53
N ALA A 33 -15.07 12.10 -0.28
CA ALA A 33 -16.05 11.01 -0.23
C ALA A 33 -15.40 9.66 -0.58
N LEU A 34 -14.58 9.62 -1.63
CA LEU A 34 -13.85 8.42 -2.03
C LEU A 34 -12.88 7.94 -0.95
N VAL A 35 -12.12 8.86 -0.33
CA VAL A 35 -11.20 8.53 0.77
C VAL A 35 -11.96 7.96 1.98
N MET A 36 -13.07 8.60 2.37
CA MET A 36 -13.93 8.12 3.45
C MET A 36 -14.48 6.71 3.19
N LEU A 37 -14.94 6.45 1.95
CA LEU A 37 -15.46 5.14 1.57
C LEU A 37 -14.34 4.09 1.54
N ALA A 38 -13.18 4.43 0.99
CA ALA A 38 -12.03 3.54 0.91
C ALA A 38 -11.56 3.10 2.31
N ASP A 39 -11.39 4.06 3.24
CA ASP A 39 -11.02 3.77 4.62
C ASP A 39 -12.03 2.83 5.31
N GLY A 40 -13.33 3.11 5.15
CA GLY A 40 -14.39 2.26 5.72
C GLY A 40 -14.40 0.83 5.18
N CYS A 41 -14.20 0.66 3.86
CA CYS A 41 -14.13 -0.65 3.24
C CYS A 41 -12.88 -1.41 3.69
N GLU A 42 -11.73 -0.73 3.73
CA GLU A 42 -10.44 -1.28 4.13
C GLU A 42 -10.45 -1.75 5.58
N ALA A 43 -10.92 -0.91 6.51
CA ALA A 43 -11.01 -1.26 7.92
C ALA A 43 -11.91 -2.49 8.15
N THR A 44 -13.04 -2.55 7.45
CA THR A 44 -13.99 -3.68 7.55
C THR A 44 -13.40 -4.96 6.93
N ALA A 45 -12.76 -4.84 5.78
CA ALA A 45 -12.11 -5.97 5.11
C ALA A 45 -10.93 -6.51 5.93
N ARG A 46 -10.10 -5.63 6.52
CA ARG A 46 -8.99 -6.02 7.41
C ARG A 46 -9.47 -6.75 8.66
N ALA A 47 -10.62 -6.35 9.21
CA ALA A 47 -11.22 -7.00 10.37
C ALA A 47 -11.93 -8.34 10.02
N SER A 48 -12.18 -8.62 8.74
CA SER A 48 -12.82 -9.86 8.30
C SER A 48 -11.81 -11.02 8.25
N PRO A 49 -12.07 -12.16 8.92
CA PRO A 49 -11.21 -13.34 8.82
C PRO A 49 -11.37 -14.03 7.46
N ASP A 50 -12.56 -13.94 6.86
CA ASP A 50 -12.86 -14.44 5.52
C ASP A 50 -12.47 -13.40 4.46
N ARG A 51 -11.62 -13.85 3.53
CA ARG A 51 -11.07 -13.07 2.41
C ARG A 51 -11.56 -13.58 1.04
N SER A 52 -12.63 -14.37 1.02
CA SER A 52 -13.30 -14.77 -0.21
C SER A 52 -13.75 -13.55 -1.02
N ASP A 53 -13.84 -13.74 -2.33
CA ASP A 53 -14.29 -12.72 -3.27
C ASP A 53 -15.73 -12.28 -2.97
N GLU A 54 -16.61 -13.24 -2.69
CA GLU A 54 -17.98 -12.99 -2.28
C GLU A 54 -18.06 -12.13 -1.01
N ARG A 55 -17.18 -12.40 -0.03
CA ARG A 55 -17.14 -11.64 1.21
C ARG A 55 -16.65 -10.22 1.00
N LEU A 56 -15.61 -10.02 0.19
CA LEU A 56 -15.09 -8.69 -0.14
C LEU A 56 -16.15 -7.85 -0.88
N ARG A 57 -16.86 -8.43 -1.85
CA ARG A 57 -17.99 -7.77 -2.52
C ARG A 57 -19.06 -7.34 -1.53
N ALA A 58 -19.48 -8.24 -0.64
CA ALA A 58 -20.49 -7.93 0.37
C ALA A 58 -20.06 -6.79 1.32
N ILE A 59 -18.78 -6.75 1.70
CA ILE A 59 -18.24 -5.68 2.55
C ILE A 59 -18.28 -4.34 1.83
N VAL A 60 -17.79 -4.28 0.59
CA VAL A 60 -17.75 -3.05 -0.21
C VAL A 60 -19.17 -2.54 -0.46
N GLU A 61 -20.05 -3.38 -0.99
CA GLU A 61 -21.44 -2.98 -1.29
C GLU A 61 -22.20 -2.57 -0.03
N GLY A 62 -22.02 -3.29 1.09
CA GLY A 62 -22.64 -2.95 2.36
C GLY A 62 -22.17 -1.61 2.91
N THR A 63 -20.87 -1.33 2.82
CA THR A 63 -20.29 -0.05 3.27
C THR A 63 -20.77 1.12 2.41
N LEU A 64 -20.79 0.95 1.09
CA LEU A 64 -21.28 1.98 0.17
C LEU A 64 -22.77 2.28 0.41
N ARG A 65 -23.58 1.24 0.61
CA ARG A 65 -25.01 1.39 0.90
C ARG A 65 -25.24 2.13 2.23
N GLU A 66 -24.54 1.74 3.29
CA GLU A 66 -24.65 2.39 4.61
C GLU A 66 -24.38 3.91 4.49
N ARG A 67 -23.30 4.31 3.80
CA ARG A 67 -22.97 5.75 3.64
C ARG A 67 -23.94 6.51 2.74
N LEU A 68 -24.54 5.83 1.77
CA LEU A 68 -25.57 6.43 0.92
C LEU A 68 -26.86 6.67 1.70
N GLU A 69 -27.29 5.69 2.50
CA GLU A 69 -28.49 5.79 3.35
C GLU A 69 -28.34 6.87 4.42
N GLU A 70 -27.13 7.05 4.98
CA GLU A 70 -26.81 8.14 5.90
C GLU A 70 -26.74 9.52 5.23
N GLY A 71 -26.84 9.59 3.90
CA GLY A 71 -26.74 10.84 3.13
C GLY A 71 -25.36 11.49 3.22
N GLN A 72 -24.31 10.72 3.49
CA GLN A 72 -22.94 11.22 3.66
C GLN A 72 -22.27 11.56 2.31
N CYS A 73 -22.71 10.95 1.22
CA CYS A 73 -22.19 11.25 -0.12
C CYS A 73 -23.24 11.00 -1.21
N ASP A 74 -23.19 11.81 -2.27
CA ASP A 74 -23.94 11.60 -3.52
C ASP A 74 -22.93 11.37 -4.66
N LEU A 75 -22.61 10.10 -4.90
CA LEU A 75 -21.73 9.69 -5.99
C LEU A 75 -22.56 9.03 -7.09
N ARG A 76 -22.49 9.58 -8.31
CA ARG A 76 -23.20 9.01 -9.47
C ARG A 76 -22.59 7.70 -9.95
N ASP A 77 -21.30 7.48 -9.69
CA ASP A 77 -20.52 6.38 -10.23
C ASP A 77 -20.24 5.26 -9.23
N LEU A 78 -21.16 5.00 -8.29
CA LEU A 78 -20.96 4.02 -7.20
C LEU A 78 -20.60 2.60 -7.69
N ARG A 79 -21.11 2.19 -8.85
CA ARG A 79 -20.77 0.88 -9.44
C ARG A 79 -19.30 0.79 -9.85
N VAL A 80 -18.77 1.86 -10.44
CA VAL A 80 -17.37 1.93 -10.84
C VAL A 80 -16.49 1.94 -9.59
N VAL A 81 -16.85 2.76 -8.60
CA VAL A 81 -16.15 2.84 -7.31
C VAL A 81 -16.11 1.48 -6.61
N ALA A 82 -17.25 0.77 -6.55
CA ALA A 82 -17.35 -0.55 -5.94
C ALA A 82 -16.39 -1.55 -6.62
N GLY A 83 -16.41 -1.63 -7.95
CA GLY A 83 -15.51 -2.50 -8.71
C GLY A 83 -14.03 -2.20 -8.44
N THR A 84 -13.65 -0.91 -8.50
CA THR A 84 -12.27 -0.48 -8.22
C THR A 84 -11.83 -0.83 -6.80
N PHE A 85 -12.71 -0.70 -5.82
CA PHE A 85 -12.40 -1.06 -4.43
C PHE A 85 -12.21 -2.56 -4.26
N ILE A 86 -13.08 -3.37 -4.85
CA ILE A 86 -12.94 -4.83 -4.83
C ILE A 86 -11.58 -5.24 -5.41
N ASP A 87 -11.22 -4.74 -6.59
CA ASP A 87 -9.95 -5.04 -7.25
C ASP A 87 -8.74 -4.60 -6.40
N THR A 88 -8.82 -3.42 -5.79
CA THR A 88 -7.76 -2.88 -4.92
C THR A 88 -7.60 -3.72 -3.65
N LEU A 89 -8.71 -4.13 -3.02
CA LEU A 89 -8.68 -4.97 -1.83
C LEU A 89 -8.17 -6.37 -2.15
N HIS A 90 -8.51 -6.92 -3.33
CA HIS A 90 -7.90 -8.17 -3.79
C HIS A 90 -6.38 -8.04 -3.88
N ALA A 91 -5.88 -7.03 -4.60
CA ALA A 91 -4.44 -6.81 -4.74
C ALA A 91 -3.74 -6.63 -3.38
N ALA A 92 -4.38 -5.96 -2.42
CA ALA A 92 -3.83 -5.74 -1.09
C ALA A 92 -3.84 -6.99 -0.20
N PHE A 93 -4.83 -7.87 -0.34
CA PHE A 93 -5.04 -9.01 0.56
C PHE A 93 -4.65 -10.38 -0.02
N HIS A 94 -4.23 -10.44 -1.28
CA HIS A 94 -3.61 -11.67 -1.81
C HIS A 94 -2.29 -11.90 -1.07
N GLN A 95 -2.19 -13.03 -0.37
CA GLN A 95 -0.97 -13.44 0.29
C GLN A 95 0.17 -13.46 -0.73
N ARG A 96 1.28 -12.81 -0.39
CA ARG A 96 2.53 -12.98 -1.14
C ARG A 96 2.84 -14.48 -1.16
N VAL A 97 3.01 -15.02 -2.36
CA VAL A 97 3.37 -16.42 -2.55
C VAL A 97 4.74 -16.64 -1.89
N GLU A 98 4.84 -17.67 -1.06
CA GLU A 98 6.13 -18.07 -0.51
C GLU A 98 7.01 -18.57 -1.65
N TYR A 99 8.17 -17.92 -1.85
CA TYR A 99 9.10 -18.35 -2.88
C TYR A 99 9.59 -19.76 -2.54
N PRO A 100 9.67 -20.67 -3.53
CA PRO A 100 10.20 -22.00 -3.30
C PRO A 100 11.59 -21.92 -2.68
N GLN A 101 11.80 -22.65 -1.57
CA GLN A 101 13.14 -22.79 -1.02
C GLN A 101 14.03 -23.54 -2.03
N PRO A 102 15.30 -23.13 -2.22
CA PRO A 102 16.21 -23.83 -3.10
C PRO A 102 16.27 -25.31 -2.73
N THR A 103 16.03 -26.20 -3.68
CA THR A 103 16.10 -27.65 -3.48
C THR A 103 17.50 -28.06 -3.04
N ALA A 104 17.62 -29.23 -2.40
CA ALA A 104 18.94 -29.78 -2.04
C ALA A 104 19.86 -29.91 -3.27
N ARG A 105 19.28 -30.19 -4.44
CA ARG A 105 19.99 -30.26 -5.72
C ARG A 105 20.51 -28.90 -6.17
N GLU A 106 19.72 -27.84 -6.05
CA GLU A 106 20.14 -26.47 -6.39
C GLU A 106 21.20 -25.95 -5.41
N ARG A 107 21.05 -26.27 -4.12
CA ARG A 107 22.07 -25.97 -3.11
C ARG A 107 23.38 -26.69 -3.40
N ALA A 108 23.30 -27.97 -3.77
CA ALA A 108 24.47 -28.77 -4.16
C ALA A 108 25.11 -28.26 -5.46
N ALA A 109 24.32 -27.89 -6.46
CA ALA A 109 24.82 -27.32 -7.72
C ALA A 109 25.53 -25.97 -7.50
N ARG A 110 25.01 -25.15 -6.57
CA ARG A 110 25.62 -23.87 -6.19
C ARG A 110 26.91 -24.06 -5.37
N ALA A 111 26.98 -25.10 -4.54
CA ALA A 111 28.19 -25.48 -3.81
C ALA A 111 29.24 -26.15 -4.71
N ALA A 112 28.80 -26.85 -5.76
CA ALA A 112 29.65 -27.52 -6.74
C ALA A 112 30.13 -26.57 -7.84
N THR A 113 29.60 -25.35 -7.93
CA THR A 113 30.15 -24.31 -8.81
C THR A 113 31.39 -23.74 -8.14
N PRO A 114 32.61 -24.03 -8.61
CA PRO A 114 33.79 -23.41 -8.05
C PRO A 114 33.67 -21.89 -8.23
N ALA A 115 33.95 -21.14 -7.17
CA ALA A 115 34.06 -19.69 -7.27
C ALA A 115 34.99 -19.35 -8.44
N PRO A 116 34.65 -18.36 -9.29
CA PRO A 116 35.53 -17.98 -10.39
C PRO A 116 36.91 -17.74 -9.81
N ALA A 117 37.89 -18.51 -10.29
CA ALA A 117 39.25 -18.46 -9.79
C ALA A 117 39.68 -17.00 -9.85
N GLN A 118 39.93 -16.40 -8.69
CA GLN A 118 40.46 -15.05 -8.61
C GLN A 118 41.73 -15.05 -9.45
N ARG A 119 41.64 -14.41 -10.62
CA ARG A 119 42.72 -14.35 -11.60
C ARG A 119 43.86 -13.65 -10.89
N ARG A 120 44.81 -14.42 -10.34
CA ARG A 120 45.99 -13.85 -9.66
C ARG A 120 46.63 -12.92 -10.68
N SER A 121 46.62 -11.63 -10.35
CA SER A 121 47.32 -10.60 -11.10
C SER A 121 48.74 -11.08 -11.36
N ARG A 122 49.12 -11.19 -12.63
CA ARG A 122 50.42 -11.71 -13.06
C ARG A 122 51.48 -10.59 -13.09
N PHE A 123 51.36 -9.59 -12.22
CA PHE A 123 52.38 -8.57 -12.05
C PHE A 123 53.33 -9.00 -10.94
N ALA A 124 54.46 -9.58 -11.32
CA ALA A 124 55.64 -9.72 -10.48
C ALA A 124 56.82 -9.14 -11.26
N GLY A 125 57.43 -8.08 -10.72
CA GLY A 125 58.74 -7.58 -11.09
C GLY A 125 58.77 -6.10 -11.44
N GLY A 126 59.09 -5.25 -10.46
CA GLY A 126 59.44 -3.85 -10.67
C GLY A 126 59.28 -3.03 -9.39
N ASP A 127 60.39 -2.80 -8.69
CA ASP A 127 60.49 -1.91 -7.54
C ASP A 127 59.99 -0.49 -7.87
N GLY A 128 59.18 0.12 -7.01
CA GLY A 128 58.85 1.54 -7.08
C GLY A 128 57.43 1.92 -6.69
N GLU A 129 57.30 2.44 -5.46
CA GLU A 129 56.32 3.42 -4.95
C GLU A 129 54.83 3.03 -4.90
N ASP A 130 54.28 3.06 -3.67
CA ASP A 130 52.85 2.97 -3.35
C ASP A 130 52.07 4.09 -4.06
N GLU A 131 51.51 3.82 -5.24
CA GLU A 131 50.42 4.62 -5.80
C GLU A 131 49.10 3.88 -5.55
N ALA A 132 48.38 4.35 -4.52
CA ALA A 132 47.06 3.86 -4.17
C ALA A 132 46.12 3.95 -5.37
N ALA A 133 45.49 2.82 -5.74
CA ALA A 133 44.50 2.78 -6.79
C ALA A 133 43.39 3.83 -6.54
N PRO A 134 42.96 4.60 -7.56
CA PRO A 134 41.89 5.57 -7.39
C PRO A 134 40.61 4.84 -6.97
N ALA A 135 39.94 5.37 -5.95
CA ALA A 135 38.70 4.83 -5.42
C ALA A 135 37.67 4.65 -6.57
N PRO A 136 36.86 3.57 -6.54
CA PRO A 136 35.83 3.37 -7.56
C PRO A 136 34.87 4.57 -7.56
N GLU A 137 34.56 5.07 -8.76
CA GLU A 137 33.70 6.25 -8.92
C GLU A 137 32.35 6.04 -8.23
N PRO A 138 31.86 7.04 -7.47
CA PRO A 138 30.56 6.95 -6.81
C PRO A 138 29.45 6.83 -7.85
N TRP A 139 28.41 6.06 -7.51
CA TRP A 139 27.21 5.90 -8.32
C TRP A 139 26.65 7.26 -8.78
N PRO A 140 26.23 7.41 -10.05
CA PRO A 140 25.72 8.68 -10.55
C PRO A 140 24.49 9.12 -9.73
N PRO A 141 24.43 10.38 -9.26
CA PRO A 141 23.31 10.84 -8.45
C PRO A 141 22.01 10.70 -9.25
N SER A 142 20.97 10.18 -8.61
CA SER A 142 19.63 10.13 -9.17
C SER A 142 19.22 11.54 -9.61
N ARG A 143 18.85 11.68 -10.88
CA ARG A 143 18.35 12.94 -11.43
C ARG A 143 17.05 13.28 -10.69
N ARG A 144 17.16 14.09 -9.63
CA ARG A 144 16.01 14.83 -9.10
C ARG A 144 15.59 15.79 -10.20
N GLY A 145 14.43 15.51 -10.81
CA GLY A 145 13.79 16.44 -11.72
C GLY A 145 13.58 17.77 -11.01
N THR A 146 14.06 18.84 -11.60
CA THR A 146 13.81 20.21 -11.15
C THR A 146 12.30 20.47 -11.20
N PRO A 147 11.65 20.95 -10.13
CA PRO A 147 10.30 21.47 -10.26
C PRO A 147 10.30 22.70 -11.19
N PRO A 148 9.23 22.91 -11.98
CA PRO A 148 9.15 24.05 -12.90
C PRO A 148 9.17 25.38 -12.13
N ALA A 149 9.85 26.37 -12.71
CA ALA A 149 9.97 27.71 -12.17
C ALA A 149 8.58 28.36 -12.00
N GLY A 150 8.34 28.92 -10.82
CA GLY A 150 7.17 29.77 -10.57
C GLY A 150 7.19 31.04 -11.44
N PRO A 151 6.02 31.68 -11.64
CA PRO A 151 5.93 32.87 -12.47
C PRO A 151 6.66 34.07 -11.83
N PRO A 152 7.14 35.04 -12.64
CA PRO A 152 7.78 36.24 -12.13
C PRO A 152 6.78 37.14 -11.38
N ASP A 153 7.20 37.66 -10.23
CA ASP A 153 6.52 38.74 -9.51
C ASP A 153 6.67 40.05 -10.29
N ASP A 154 5.57 40.57 -10.81
CA ASP A 154 5.46 41.95 -11.26
C ASP A 154 4.91 42.83 -10.13
N ALA A 155 5.55 43.99 -9.97
CA ALA A 155 5.27 45.05 -9.01
C ALA A 155 3.97 45.83 -9.30
#